data_AF-A0A536UE02-F1
#
_entry.id   AF-A0A536UE02-F1
#
_cell.length_a   1.000
_cell.length_b   1.000
_cell.length_c   1.000
_cell.angle_alpha   90.00
_cell.angle_beta   90.00
_cell.angle_gamma   90.00
#
_symmetry.space_group_name_H-M   'P 1'
#
loop_
_entity.id
_entity.type
_entity.pdbx_description
1 polymer ?
#
loop_
_entity_poly.entity_id
_entity_poly.type
_entity_poly.pdbx_seq_one_letter_code
_entity_poly.pdbx_strand_id
1 'polypeptide(L)'
;NSGGVDAHFTSSPFHEQEMKIPGMRTLTTNYEILGGPATAVVIAASTKYRDANPKSYKAFYDALKEAIDSINKDKRAAAKIYLEQAKDSKNTVDDIYGMISAADYAYTLTPQKVGKTAEFMYKIGSIKTKPGSWKDFFFPEVQNLPGD
;
A
#
# COMPACT_ATOMS: atom_id res chain seq x y z
N ASN A 1 15.59 25.57 16.79
CA ASN A 1 14.64 26.29 15.92
C ASN A 1 13.95 25.30 15.00
N SER A 2 12.89 24.66 15.48
CA SER A 2 12.06 23.70 14.74
C SER A 2 10.72 24.38 14.43
N GLY A 3 10.46 24.64 13.15
CA GLY A 3 9.31 25.41 12.69
C GLY A 3 7.97 24.70 12.93
N GLY A 4 7.25 25.10 13.97
CA GLY A 4 5.78 25.12 14.05
C GLY A 4 4.98 23.81 13.98
N VAL A 5 5.61 22.63 13.88
CA VAL A 5 4.92 21.33 13.83
C VAL A 5 5.51 20.37 14.85
N ASP A 6 4.67 19.89 15.77
CA ASP A 6 5.08 18.96 16.85
C ASP A 6 4.95 17.48 16.45
N ALA A 7 4.06 17.16 15.51
CA ALA A 7 3.83 15.80 15.01
C ALA A 7 3.20 15.84 13.60
N HIS A 8 3.44 14.80 12.80
CA HIS A 8 2.83 14.63 11.48
C HIS A 8 2.68 13.15 11.12
N PHE A 9 1.83 12.86 10.13
CA PHE A 9 1.76 11.53 9.52
C PHE A 9 2.70 11.47 8.32
N THR A 10 3.40 10.37 8.19
CA THR A 10 4.32 10.09 7.08
C THR A 10 4.15 8.65 6.62
N SER A 11 4.80 8.29 5.51
CA SER A 11 4.81 6.93 4.97
C SER A 11 6.24 6.45 4.79
N SER A 12 6.44 5.15 4.62
CA SER A 12 7.72 4.64 4.14
C SER A 12 8.07 5.23 2.75
N PRO A 13 9.34 5.57 2.46
CA PRO A 13 10.53 5.39 3.30
C PRO A 13 10.84 6.58 4.24
N PHE A 14 9.98 7.60 4.27
CA PHE A 14 10.22 8.83 5.02
C PHE A 14 10.14 8.60 6.54
N HIS A 15 9.25 7.72 7.00
CA HIS A 15 9.21 7.30 8.41
C HIS A 15 10.58 6.79 8.89
N GLU A 16 11.18 5.86 8.15
CA GLU A 16 12.46 5.24 8.48
C GLU A 16 13.61 6.24 8.42
N GLN A 17 13.51 7.25 7.55
CA GLN A 17 14.47 8.35 7.49
C GLN A 17 14.33 9.28 8.70
N GLU A 18 13.12 9.64 9.08
CA GLU A 18 12.84 10.52 10.23
C GLU A 18 13.20 9.87 11.56
N MET A 19 12.99 8.56 11.70
CA MET A 19 13.35 7.81 12.91
C MET A 19 14.87 7.76 13.17
N LYS A 20 15.71 8.14 12.20
CA LYS A 20 17.16 8.32 12.39
C LYS A 20 17.52 9.66 13.05
N ILE A 21 16.58 10.62 13.12
CA ILE A 21 16.80 11.92 13.75
C ILE A 21 16.72 11.78 15.27
N PRO A 22 17.74 12.22 16.05
CA PRO A 22 17.72 12.13 17.50
C PRO A 22 16.48 12.80 18.12
N GLY A 23 15.80 12.07 19.01
CA GLY A 23 14.61 12.55 19.72
C GLY A 23 13.28 12.26 19.02
N MET A 24 13.29 11.73 17.79
CA MET A 24 12.07 11.30 17.11
C MET A 24 11.51 9.99 17.69
N ARG A 25 10.19 9.88 17.74
CA ARG A 25 9.47 8.67 18.14
C ARG A 25 8.15 8.54 17.39
N THR A 26 7.74 7.31 17.14
CA THR A 26 6.40 7.03 16.59
C THR A 26 5.35 7.24 17.70
N LEU A 27 4.32 8.05 17.41
CA LEU A 27 3.19 8.29 18.34
C LEU A 27 2.06 7.30 18.14
N THR A 28 1.73 6.99 16.87
CA THR A 28 0.76 5.98 16.49
C THR A 28 0.99 5.53 15.05
N THR A 29 0.34 4.44 14.63
CA THR A 29 0.32 3.96 13.24
C THR A 29 -1.10 3.91 12.68
N ASN A 30 -1.24 3.90 11.35
CA ASN A 30 -2.53 3.63 10.71
C ASN A 30 -3.11 2.27 11.15
N TYR A 31 -2.26 1.29 11.43
CA TYR A 31 -2.68 -0.04 11.89
C TYR A 31 -3.25 -0.02 13.30
N GLU A 32 -2.67 0.78 14.21
CA GLU A 32 -3.26 0.99 15.54
C GLU A 32 -4.63 1.68 15.44
N ILE A 33 -4.74 2.69 14.57
CA ILE A 33 -5.99 3.43 14.36
C ILE A 33 -7.07 2.54 13.73
N LEU A 34 -6.72 1.72 12.74
CA LEU A 34 -7.66 0.87 11.99
C LEU A 34 -7.87 -0.51 12.61
N GLY A 35 -7.06 -0.87 13.61
CA GLY A 35 -7.13 -2.14 14.35
C GLY A 35 -6.57 -3.33 13.56
N GLY A 36 -5.39 -3.17 12.95
CA GLY A 36 -4.66 -4.20 12.21
C GLY A 36 -4.11 -3.71 10.87
N PRO A 37 -3.47 -4.60 10.08
CA PRO A 37 -2.98 -4.28 8.74
C PRO A 37 -4.05 -3.62 7.87
N ALA A 38 -3.63 -2.63 7.08
CA ALA A 38 -4.52 -1.81 6.27
C ALA A 38 -3.88 -1.47 4.93
N THR A 39 -4.68 -1.45 3.87
CA THR A 39 -4.22 -1.12 2.53
C THR A 39 -3.84 0.35 2.44
N ALA A 40 -2.57 0.62 2.12
CA ALA A 40 -2.07 1.98 1.88
C ALA A 40 -2.29 2.44 0.43
N VAL A 41 -2.16 1.54 -0.55
CA VAL A 41 -2.22 1.86 -1.98
C VAL A 41 -3.08 0.84 -2.72
N VAL A 42 -3.89 1.33 -3.67
CA VAL A 42 -4.62 0.51 -4.63
C VAL A 42 -4.28 0.94 -6.05
N ILE A 43 -4.23 -0.01 -6.99
CA ILE A 43 -4.16 0.28 -8.43
C ILE A 43 -5.58 0.36 -8.95
N ALA A 44 -5.92 1.47 -9.61
CA ALA A 44 -7.24 1.71 -10.16
C ALA A 44 -7.24 1.64 -11.69
N ALA A 45 -8.33 1.12 -12.26
CA ALA A 45 -8.64 1.20 -13.68
C ALA A 45 -10.13 1.53 -13.85
N SER A 46 -10.49 2.25 -14.91
CA SER A 46 -11.90 2.51 -15.21
C SER A 46 -12.60 1.23 -15.70
N THR A 47 -13.87 1.05 -15.34
CA THR A 47 -14.71 -0.05 -15.83
C THR A 47 -14.74 -0.07 -17.36
N LYS A 48 -14.91 1.09 -17.99
CA LYS A 48 -14.88 1.24 -19.46
C LYS A 48 -13.61 0.68 -20.09
N TYR A 49 -12.43 0.93 -19.48
CA TYR A 49 -11.17 0.41 -20.03
C TYR A 49 -11.09 -1.11 -19.91
N ARG A 50 -11.44 -1.66 -18.74
CA ARG A 50 -11.45 -3.12 -18.51
C ARG A 50 -12.38 -3.82 -19.48
N ASP A 51 -13.59 -3.30 -19.65
CA ASP A 51 -14.62 -3.91 -20.49
C ASP A 51 -14.24 -3.87 -21.98
N ALA A 52 -13.59 -2.79 -22.43
CA ALA A 52 -13.10 -2.66 -23.80
C ALA A 52 -11.80 -3.45 -24.05
N ASN A 53 -10.98 -3.70 -23.01
CA ASN A 53 -9.66 -4.32 -23.12
C ASN A 53 -9.49 -5.51 -22.15
N PRO A 54 -10.37 -6.52 -22.18
CA PRO A 54 -10.36 -7.57 -21.16
C PRO A 54 -9.07 -8.40 -21.18
N LYS A 55 -8.45 -8.58 -22.35
CA LYS A 55 -7.17 -9.30 -22.49
C LYS A 55 -6.01 -8.52 -21.86
N SER A 56 -5.92 -7.22 -22.12
CA SER A 56 -4.87 -6.36 -21.55
C SER A 56 -5.03 -6.21 -20.04
N TYR A 57 -6.26 -6.03 -19.56
CA TYR A 57 -6.56 -6.02 -18.13
C TYR A 57 -6.12 -7.33 -17.46
N LYS A 58 -6.50 -8.48 -18.02
CA LYS A 58 -6.13 -9.79 -17.48
C LYS A 58 -4.61 -9.97 -17.45
N ALA A 59 -3.92 -9.65 -18.54
CA ALA A 59 -2.47 -9.75 -18.61
C ALA A 59 -1.78 -8.88 -17.54
N PHE A 60 -2.27 -7.65 -17.32
CA PHE A 60 -1.76 -6.78 -16.27
C PHE A 60 -2.02 -7.35 -14.87
N TYR A 61 -3.24 -7.84 -14.60
CA TYR A 61 -3.59 -8.41 -13.29
C TYR A 61 -2.76 -9.65 -12.97
N ASP A 62 -2.57 -10.55 -13.95
CA ASP A 62 -1.74 -11.75 -13.80
C ASP A 62 -0.27 -11.37 -13.55
N ALA A 63 0.26 -10.38 -14.28
CA ALA A 63 1.63 -9.89 -14.08
C ALA A 63 1.82 -9.22 -12.71
N LEU A 64 0.81 -8.48 -12.22
CA LEU A 64 0.84 -7.91 -10.86
C LEU A 64 0.89 -9.01 -9.80
N LYS A 65 0.11 -10.08 -9.99
CA LYS A 65 0.16 -11.26 -9.11
C LYS A 65 1.55 -11.89 -9.10
N GLU A 66 2.11 -12.15 -10.28
CA GLU A 66 3.45 -12.73 -10.42
C GLU A 66 4.53 -11.85 -9.76
N ALA A 67 4.43 -10.53 -9.90
CA ALA A 67 5.35 -9.59 -9.26
C ALA A 67 5.25 -9.65 -7.74
N ILE A 68 4.05 -9.67 -7.17
CA ILE A 68 3.82 -9.81 -5.73
C ILE A 68 4.39 -11.14 -5.22
N ASP A 69 4.13 -12.25 -5.92
CA ASP A 69 4.64 -13.57 -5.57
C ASP A 69 6.17 -13.59 -5.62
N SER A 70 6.78 -12.95 -6.63
CA SER A 70 8.23 -12.82 -6.77
C SER A 70 8.88 -12.00 -5.66
N ILE A 71 8.27 -10.86 -5.29
CA ILE A 71 8.73 -10.03 -4.17
C ILE A 71 8.69 -10.82 -2.85
N ASN A 72 7.58 -11.53 -2.61
CA ASN A 72 7.42 -12.30 -1.37
C ASN A 72 8.38 -13.49 -1.30
N LYS A 73 8.69 -14.11 -2.44
CA LYS A 73 9.63 -15.23 -2.55
C LYS A 73 11.07 -14.80 -2.27
N ASP A 74 11.51 -13.67 -2.82
CA ASP A 74 12.87 -13.15 -2.61
C ASP A 74 12.87 -11.62 -2.58
N LYS A 75 12.69 -11.09 -1.37
CA LYS A 75 12.74 -9.65 -1.13
C LYS A 75 14.09 -9.04 -1.48
N ARG A 76 15.20 -9.78 -1.33
CA ARG A 76 16.54 -9.21 -1.62
C ARG A 76 16.77 -9.08 -3.13
N ALA A 77 16.30 -10.05 -3.92
CA ALA A 77 16.25 -9.92 -5.37
C ALA A 77 15.34 -8.77 -5.81
N ALA A 78 14.15 -8.64 -5.20
CA ALA A 78 13.24 -7.52 -5.48
C ALA A 78 13.86 -6.15 -5.17
N ALA A 79 14.57 -6.01 -4.06
CA ALA A 79 15.31 -4.80 -3.70
C ALA A 79 16.36 -4.43 -4.76
N LYS A 80 17.10 -5.42 -5.26
CA LYS A 80 18.09 -5.20 -6.35
C LYS A 80 17.41 -4.71 -7.64
N ILE A 81 16.32 -5.38 -8.06
CA ILE A 81 15.55 -4.98 -9.25
C ILE A 81 15.03 -3.54 -9.09
N TYR A 82 14.48 -3.21 -7.91
CA TYR A 82 14.00 -1.86 -7.64
C TYR A 82 15.09 -0.81 -7.84
N LEU A 83 16.28 -0.98 -7.26
CA LEU A 83 17.37 -0.01 -7.38
C LEU A 83 17.81 0.17 -8.85
N GLU A 84 17.90 -0.94 -9.59
CA GLU A 84 18.25 -0.92 -11.02
C GLU A 84 17.21 -0.16 -11.86
N GLN A 85 15.91 -0.38 -11.61
CA GLN A 85 14.82 0.23 -12.38
C GLN A 85 14.56 1.69 -11.97
N ALA A 86 14.58 1.98 -10.67
CA ALA A 86 14.36 3.32 -10.13
C ALA A 86 15.56 4.24 -10.33
N LYS A 87 16.74 3.68 -10.67
CA LYS A 87 18.03 4.39 -10.70
C LYS A 87 18.30 5.11 -9.38
N ASP A 88 17.90 4.47 -8.28
CA ASP A 88 18.08 5.00 -6.94
C ASP A 88 19.53 4.78 -6.50
N SER A 89 20.28 5.88 -6.42
CA SER A 89 21.68 5.90 -5.98
C SER A 89 21.85 6.32 -4.53
N LYS A 90 20.75 6.61 -3.82
CA LYS A 90 20.76 7.06 -2.42
C LYS A 90 20.60 5.92 -1.43
N ASN A 91 20.00 4.81 -1.86
CA ASN A 91 19.77 3.64 -1.04
C ASN A 91 20.62 2.45 -1.48
N THR A 92 21.02 1.62 -0.52
CA THR A 92 21.66 0.32 -0.77
C THR A 92 20.60 -0.79 -0.89
N VAL A 93 21.02 -1.97 -1.37
CA VAL A 93 20.14 -3.16 -1.38
C VAL A 93 19.67 -3.47 0.05
N ASP A 94 20.53 -3.28 1.05
CA ASP A 94 20.21 -3.57 2.44
C ASP A 94 19.21 -2.57 3.02
N ASP A 95 19.29 -1.28 2.64
CA ASP A 95 18.29 -0.28 3.02
C ASP A 95 16.90 -0.66 2.48
N ILE A 96 16.80 -0.95 1.19
CA ILE A 96 15.52 -1.32 0.56
C ILE A 96 15.01 -2.65 1.11
N TYR A 97 15.87 -3.67 1.24
CA TYR A 97 15.53 -4.96 1.81
C TYR A 97 14.99 -4.80 3.24
N GLY A 98 15.60 -3.94 4.06
CA GLY A 98 15.13 -3.63 5.41
C GLY A 98 13.72 -3.05 5.42
N MET A 99 13.45 -2.07 4.56
CA MET A 99 12.12 -1.44 4.44
C MET A 99 11.04 -2.44 4.01
N ILE A 100 11.28 -3.18 2.93
CA ILE A 100 10.27 -4.10 2.37
C ILE A 100 10.12 -5.40 3.17
N SER A 101 11.02 -5.64 4.13
CA SER A 101 10.96 -6.76 5.08
C SER A 101 10.43 -6.34 6.45
N ALA A 102 10.09 -5.07 6.64
CA ALA A 102 9.50 -4.59 7.89
C ALA A 102 8.21 -5.37 8.18
N ALA A 103 7.97 -5.68 9.45
CA ALA A 103 6.87 -6.56 9.88
C ALA A 103 5.48 -6.03 9.51
N ASP A 104 5.40 -4.73 9.27
CA ASP A 104 4.21 -3.96 8.99
C ASP A 104 4.06 -3.65 7.48
N TYR A 105 4.96 -4.19 6.65
CA TYR A 105 4.95 -4.08 5.20
C TYR A 105 4.50 -5.38 4.53
N ALA A 106 3.45 -5.33 3.71
CA ALA A 106 2.90 -6.49 3.02
C ALA A 106 2.65 -6.21 1.53
N TYR A 107 3.11 -7.12 0.68
CA TYR A 107 2.76 -7.16 -0.74
C TYR A 107 1.67 -8.20 -0.94
N THR A 108 0.46 -7.75 -1.26
CA THR A 108 -0.71 -8.63 -1.41
C THR A 108 -1.73 -8.02 -2.37
N LEU A 109 -2.50 -8.88 -3.02
CA LEU A 109 -3.70 -8.48 -3.78
C LEU A 109 -4.93 -8.33 -2.89
N THR A 110 -4.86 -8.85 -1.65
CA THR A 110 -6.00 -8.89 -0.73
C THR A 110 -6.15 -7.52 -0.07
N PRO A 111 -7.26 -6.79 -0.31
CA PRO A 111 -7.47 -5.51 0.35
C PRO A 111 -7.73 -5.71 1.84
N GLN A 112 -7.21 -4.82 2.67
CA GLN A 112 -7.32 -4.87 4.13
C GLN A 112 -7.88 -3.55 4.64
N LYS A 113 -8.96 -3.61 5.42
CA LYS A 113 -9.62 -2.47 6.09
C LYS A 113 -10.05 -1.30 5.19
N VAL A 114 -10.09 -1.49 3.88
CA VAL A 114 -10.61 -0.48 2.93
C VAL A 114 -12.08 -0.13 3.17
N GLY A 115 -12.88 -1.10 3.63
CA GLY A 115 -14.26 -0.87 4.07
C GLY A 115 -14.34 0.12 5.23
N LYS A 116 -13.51 -0.06 6.27
CA LYS A 116 -13.43 0.87 7.41
C LYS A 116 -13.05 2.29 6.98
N THR A 117 -12.09 2.41 6.06
CA THR A 117 -11.70 3.72 5.51
C THR A 117 -12.86 4.39 4.79
N ALA A 118 -13.58 3.65 3.94
CA ALA A 118 -14.73 4.19 3.22
C ALA A 118 -15.90 4.55 4.16
N GLU A 119 -16.16 3.76 5.20
CA GLU A 119 -17.13 4.08 6.26
C GLU A 119 -16.77 5.39 6.97
N PHE A 120 -15.49 5.58 7.31
CA PHE A 120 -15.01 6.82 7.89
C PHE A 120 -15.21 8.00 6.93
N MET A 121 -14.85 7.85 5.64
CA MET A 121 -15.05 8.88 4.62
C MET A 121 -16.53 9.26 4.47
N TYR A 122 -17.46 8.30 4.60
CA TYR A 122 -18.89 8.58 4.60
C TYR A 122 -19.30 9.35 5.86
N LYS A 123 -18.84 8.91 7.04
CA LYS A 123 -19.13 9.55 8.33
C LYS A 123 -18.71 11.03 8.37
N ILE A 124 -17.58 11.37 7.75
CA ILE A 124 -17.08 12.76 7.70
C ILE A 124 -17.61 13.54 6.48
N GLY A 125 -18.42 12.92 5.61
CA GLY A 125 -19.02 13.55 4.45
C GLY A 125 -18.11 13.71 3.22
N SER A 126 -16.93 13.07 3.21
CA SER A 126 -16.04 13.05 2.04
C SER A 126 -16.62 12.23 0.88
N ILE A 127 -17.48 11.25 1.17
CA ILE A 127 -18.30 10.55 0.17
C ILE A 127 -19.78 10.65 0.56
N LYS A 128 -20.64 10.76 -0.45
CA LYS A 128 -22.09 10.92 -0.27
C LYS A 128 -22.85 9.60 -0.15
N THR A 129 -22.29 8.55 -0.73
CA THR A 129 -22.89 7.21 -0.77
C THR A 129 -22.21 6.34 0.27
N LYS A 130 -23.00 5.78 1.19
CA LYS A 130 -22.50 4.81 2.15
C LYS A 130 -22.12 3.52 1.40
N PRO A 131 -20.91 3.00 1.58
CA PRO A 131 -20.54 1.72 0.98
C PRO A 131 -21.32 0.57 1.60
N GLY A 132 -21.72 -0.41 0.79
CA GLY A 132 -22.41 -1.62 1.26
C GLY A 132 -21.42 -2.73 1.61
N SER A 133 -20.33 -2.83 0.84
CA SER A 133 -19.25 -3.79 1.04
C SER A 133 -17.93 -3.25 0.49
N TRP A 134 -16.80 -3.72 1.02
CA TRP A 134 -15.50 -3.46 0.38
C TRP A 134 -15.46 -3.95 -1.07
N LYS A 135 -16.25 -4.99 -1.40
CA LYS A 135 -16.33 -5.56 -2.76
C LYS A 135 -16.86 -4.56 -3.78
N ASP A 136 -17.63 -3.56 -3.35
CA ASP A 136 -18.17 -2.51 -4.22
C ASP A 136 -17.06 -1.68 -4.89
N PHE A 137 -15.84 -1.71 -4.34
CA PHE A 137 -14.70 -0.92 -4.82
C PHE A 137 -13.80 -1.67 -5.81
N PHE A 138 -13.94 -3.00 -5.91
CA PHE A 138 -13.01 -3.83 -6.67
C PHE A 138 -13.70 -4.65 -7.74
N PHE A 139 -12.95 -4.97 -8.81
CA PHE A 139 -13.41 -5.88 -9.85
C PHE A 139 -13.53 -7.34 -9.33
N PRO A 140 -14.35 -8.19 -9.99
CA PRO A 140 -14.64 -9.54 -9.53
C PRO A 140 -13.41 -10.42 -9.20
N GLU A 141 -12.30 -10.21 -9.91
CA GLU A 141 -11.03 -10.92 -9.68
C GLU A 141 -10.51 -10.74 -8.26
N VAL A 142 -10.70 -9.55 -7.65
CA VAL A 142 -10.25 -9.24 -6.28
C VAL A 142 -11.34 -9.57 -5.26
N GLN A 143 -12.62 -9.51 -5.62
CA GLN A 143 -13.74 -9.79 -4.71
C GLN A 143 -13.76 -11.23 -4.16
N ASN A 144 -13.04 -12.14 -4.82
CA ASN A 144 -12.88 -13.54 -4.39
C ASN A 144 -11.75 -13.74 -3.37
N LEU A 145 -10.95 -12.71 -3.09
CA LEU A 145 -9.90 -12.76 -2.07
C LEU A 145 -10.51 -12.56 -0.66
N PRO A 146 -9.84 -13.04 0.41
CA PRO A 146 -10.30 -12.89 1.78
C PRO A 146 -10.02 -11.47 2.31
N GLY A 147 -10.56 -10.46 1.63
CA GLY A 147 -10.38 -9.05 1.96
C GLY A 147 -11.30 -8.54 3.07
N ASP A 148 -10.89 -7.38 3.60
CA ASP A 148 -11.36 -6.53 4.74
C ASP A 148 -10.82 -6.76 6.16
#